data_AF-A0A3Q0JCZ6-F1
#
_entry.id   AF-A0A3Q0JCZ6-F1
#
_cell.length_a   1.000
_cell.length_b   1.000
_cell.length_c   1.000
_cell.angle_alpha   90.00
_cell.angle_beta   90.00
_cell.angle_gamma   90.00
#
_symmetry.space_group_name_H-M   'P 1'
#
loop_
_entity.id
_entity.type
_entity.pdbx_description
1 polymer ?
#
loop_
_entity_poly.entity_id
_entity_poly.type
_entity_poly.pdbx_seq_one_letter_code
_entity_poly.pdbx_strand_id
1 'polypeptide(L)'
;MSSMSCTACKAGVGLLQYYIKSGRTVADIEKMSYKFCVTFQTPRVCEGITRLFGGEVVYVLKRVKLTPEEVCSFVIGDACDDVKNPTHEWEVIFPPVPKPPTMPLALPSESAPTFKVLHISDTHYDPHYEEGSNADCNEPLCCRATSGPPLSPQTRAGRWGDYRKCDTPKRTVDHMLQHISTTHTVST
;
A
#
# COMPACT_ATOMS: atom_id res chain seq x y z
N MET A 1 5.52 11.31 -10.64
CA MET A 1 6.88 11.08 -10.11
C MET A 1 7.87 11.33 -11.25
N SER A 2 9.06 11.89 -11.01
CA SER A 2 9.98 12.34 -12.08
C SER A 2 11.02 11.29 -12.45
N SER A 3 11.68 11.44 -13.62
CA SER A 3 12.80 10.61 -14.09
C SER A 3 13.92 10.43 -13.05
N MET A 4 14.14 11.41 -12.17
CA MET A 4 15.09 11.32 -11.06
C MET A 4 14.77 10.17 -10.09
N SER A 5 13.49 9.83 -9.93
CA SER A 5 13.03 8.70 -9.10
C SER A 5 13.49 7.36 -9.67
N CYS A 6 13.59 7.23 -10.99
CA CYS A 6 14.01 6.00 -11.65
C CYS A 6 15.51 5.74 -11.50
N THR A 7 16.33 6.75 -11.72
CA THR A 7 17.78 6.64 -11.54
C THR A 7 18.12 6.29 -10.08
N ALA A 8 17.46 6.94 -9.12
CA ALA A 8 17.63 6.63 -7.70
C ALA A 8 17.23 5.19 -7.36
N CYS A 9 16.10 4.71 -7.91
CA CYS A 9 15.69 3.32 -7.75
C CYS A 9 16.71 2.34 -8.32
N LYS A 10 17.10 2.50 -9.59
CA LYS A 10 18.04 1.59 -10.27
C LYS A 10 19.38 1.52 -9.53
N ALA A 11 19.89 2.67 -9.09
CA ALA A 11 21.10 2.75 -8.29
C ALA A 11 20.94 2.05 -6.92
N GLY A 12 19.82 2.29 -6.23
CA GLY A 12 19.53 1.67 -4.93
C GLY A 12 19.40 0.15 -5.01
N VAL A 13 18.63 -0.35 -5.98
CA VAL A 13 18.46 -1.79 -6.21
C VAL A 13 19.78 -2.42 -6.63
N GLY A 14 20.52 -1.81 -7.55
CA GLY A 14 21.84 -2.30 -7.97
C GLY A 14 22.82 -2.43 -6.81
N LEU A 15 22.88 -1.41 -5.94
CA LEU A 15 23.73 -1.42 -4.74
C LEU A 15 23.30 -2.52 -3.76
N LEU A 16 21.99 -2.66 -3.52
CA LEU A 16 21.45 -3.71 -2.66
C LEU A 16 21.79 -5.12 -3.19
N GLN A 17 21.59 -5.36 -4.48
CA GLN A 17 21.95 -6.61 -5.12
C GLN A 17 23.45 -6.91 -5.04
N TYR A 18 24.30 -5.89 -5.23
CA TYR A 18 25.74 -6.02 -5.06
C TYR A 18 26.12 -6.44 -3.63
N TYR A 19 25.50 -5.85 -2.61
CA TYR A 19 25.73 -6.23 -1.22
C TYR A 19 25.27 -7.64 -0.89
N ILE A 20 24.13 -8.06 -1.44
CA ILE A 20 23.65 -9.42 -1.30
C ILE A 20 24.62 -10.43 -1.96
N LYS A 21 25.07 -10.15 -3.19
CA LYS A 21 25.99 -11.02 -3.95
C LYS A 21 27.40 -11.08 -3.35
N SER A 22 27.86 -10.01 -2.70
CA SER A 22 29.15 -9.98 -2.00
C SER A 22 29.14 -10.68 -0.63
N GLY A 23 28.02 -11.27 -0.22
CA GLY A 23 27.93 -12.08 0.99
C GLY A 23 27.79 -11.27 2.28
N ARG A 24 27.37 -10.00 2.21
CA ARG A 24 27.10 -9.20 3.41
C ARG A 24 25.97 -9.82 4.25
N THR A 25 26.06 -9.62 5.56
CA THR A 25 25.02 -10.07 6.49
C THR A 25 23.75 -9.23 6.33
N VAL A 26 22.60 -9.77 6.75
CA VAL A 26 21.33 -9.03 6.73
C VAL A 26 21.45 -7.75 7.58
N ALA A 27 22.09 -7.84 8.75
CA ALA A 27 22.31 -6.69 9.62
C ALA A 27 23.15 -5.58 8.97
N ASP A 28 24.17 -5.93 8.17
CA ASP A 28 24.95 -4.94 7.41
C ASP A 28 24.09 -4.24 6.35
N ILE A 29 23.23 -5.01 5.67
CA ILE A 29 22.31 -4.49 4.65
C ILE A 29 21.27 -3.58 5.28
N GLU A 30 20.65 -3.98 6.39
CA GLU A 30 19.70 -3.16 7.16
C GLU A 30 20.33 -1.85 7.61
N LYS A 31 21.54 -1.89 8.18
CA LYS A 31 22.27 -0.70 8.61
C LYS A 31 22.54 0.27 7.46
N MET A 32 22.85 -0.25 6.28
CA MET A 32 23.07 0.58 5.10
C MET A 32 21.76 1.17 4.57
N SER A 33 20.72 0.34 4.46
CA SER A 33 19.38 0.75 4.03
C SER A 33 18.81 1.82 4.97
N TYR A 34 19.05 1.70 6.28
CA TYR A 34 18.69 2.71 7.27
C TYR A 34 19.37 4.05 6.98
N LYS A 35 20.70 4.04 6.79
CA LYS A 35 21.47 5.26 6.46
C LYS A 35 20.99 5.95 5.19
N PHE A 36 20.59 5.19 4.19
CA PHE A 36 20.02 5.73 2.97
C PHE A 36 18.61 6.28 3.20
N CYS A 37 17.76 5.53 3.90
CA CYS A 37 16.37 5.89 4.17
C CYS A 37 16.24 7.24 4.91
N VAL A 38 17.09 7.51 5.90
CA VAL A 38 17.03 8.75 6.69
C VAL A 38 17.33 10.02 5.90
N THR A 39 17.77 9.91 4.63
CA THR A 39 17.95 11.07 3.75
C THR A 39 16.62 11.63 3.21
N PHE A 40 15.52 10.86 3.30
CA PHE A 40 14.20 11.26 2.79
C PHE A 40 13.01 10.85 3.70
N GLN A 41 13.25 10.18 4.84
CA GLN A 41 12.24 9.80 5.82
C GLN A 41 12.74 10.00 7.26
N THR A 42 11.85 9.92 8.26
CA THR A 42 12.22 10.07 9.67
C THR A 42 13.02 8.85 10.17
N PRO A 43 13.95 9.04 11.14
CA PRO A 43 14.71 7.93 11.72
C PRO A 43 13.84 6.79 12.23
N ARG A 44 12.71 7.12 12.86
CA ARG A 44 11.74 6.14 13.37
C ARG A 44 11.15 5.27 12.27
N VAL A 45 10.68 5.89 11.18
CA VAL A 45 10.12 5.16 10.04
C VAL A 45 11.18 4.27 9.41
N CYS A 46 12.40 4.78 9.25
CA CYS A 46 13.51 4.04 8.67
C CYS A 46 13.95 2.86 9.52
N GLU A 47 14.03 3.01 10.84
CA GLU A 47 14.30 1.90 11.76
C GLU A 47 13.21 0.83 11.66
N GLY A 48 11.94 1.24 11.69
CA GLY A 48 10.81 0.32 11.59
C GLY A 48 10.82 -0.48 10.28
N ILE A 49 10.88 0.19 9.13
CA ILE A 49 10.79 -0.49 7.83
C ILE A 49 11.99 -1.40 7.57
N THR A 50 13.21 -0.97 7.94
CA THR A 50 14.41 -1.78 7.71
C THR A 50 14.45 -3.02 8.59
N ARG A 51 14.06 -2.89 9.86
CA ARG A 51 14.00 -4.03 10.78
C ARG A 51 12.87 -5.00 10.45
N LEU A 52 11.73 -4.50 9.97
CA LEU A 52 10.56 -5.34 9.67
C LEU A 52 10.67 -6.09 8.34
N PHE A 53 11.31 -5.50 7.32
CA PHE A 53 11.34 -6.07 5.97
C PHE A 53 12.74 -6.50 5.50
N GLY A 54 13.80 -6.15 6.22
CA GLY A 54 15.18 -6.38 5.79
C GLY A 54 15.46 -7.85 5.49
N GLY A 55 15.03 -8.75 6.37
CA GLY A 55 15.20 -10.20 6.21
C GLY A 55 14.51 -10.74 4.96
N GLU A 56 13.24 -10.40 4.76
CA GLU A 56 12.39 -10.85 3.67
C GLU A 56 12.90 -10.33 2.32
N VAL A 57 13.24 -9.04 2.25
CA VAL A 57 13.80 -8.43 1.03
C VAL A 57 15.09 -9.13 0.63
N VAL A 58 16.01 -9.37 1.57
CA VAL A 58 17.24 -10.11 1.30
C VAL A 58 16.95 -11.55 0.90
N TYR A 59 16.00 -12.22 1.56
CA TYR A 59 15.61 -13.59 1.25
C TYR A 59 15.10 -13.73 -0.19
N VAL A 60 14.22 -12.82 -0.63
CA VAL A 60 13.62 -12.81 -1.97
C VAL A 60 14.67 -12.47 -3.01
N LEU A 61 15.43 -11.38 -2.83
CA LEU A 61 16.45 -10.93 -3.79
C LEU A 61 17.62 -11.93 -3.96
N LYS A 62 17.83 -12.84 -3.01
CA LYS A 62 18.77 -13.97 -3.16
C LYS A 62 18.26 -15.05 -4.11
N ARG A 63 16.95 -15.15 -4.33
CA ARG A 63 16.30 -16.26 -5.06
C ARG A 63 15.73 -15.83 -6.41
N VAL A 64 15.30 -14.59 -6.53
CA VAL A 64 14.82 -14.04 -7.80
C VAL A 64 16.00 -13.55 -8.64
N LYS A 65 15.92 -13.73 -9.96
CA LYS A 65 16.88 -13.20 -10.91
C LYS A 65 16.22 -12.05 -11.66
N LEU A 66 16.22 -10.89 -11.02
CA LEU A 66 15.69 -9.65 -11.61
C LEU A 66 16.81 -8.62 -11.74
N THR A 67 16.82 -7.84 -12.82
CA THR A 67 17.71 -6.70 -12.96
C THR A 67 17.18 -5.48 -12.17
N PRO A 68 18.02 -4.48 -11.86
CA PRO A 68 17.55 -3.23 -11.28
C PRO A 68 16.45 -2.55 -12.11
N GLU A 69 16.54 -2.66 -13.44
CA GLU A 69 15.52 -2.13 -14.36
C GLU A 69 14.19 -2.83 -14.17
N GLU A 70 14.17 -4.17 -14.14
CA GLU A 70 12.94 -4.96 -13.93
C GLU A 70 12.30 -4.70 -12.57
N VAL A 71 13.12 -4.64 -11.51
CA VAL A 71 12.63 -4.32 -10.16
C VAL A 71 12.04 -2.92 -10.12
N CYS A 72 12.72 -1.92 -10.69
CA CYS A 72 12.24 -0.54 -10.65
C CYS A 72 11.02 -0.31 -11.55
N SER A 73 10.95 -1.00 -12.70
CA SER A 73 9.76 -1.03 -13.55
C SER A 73 8.55 -1.55 -12.77
N PHE A 74 8.71 -2.64 -12.01
CA PHE A 74 7.65 -3.20 -11.17
C PHE A 74 7.28 -2.30 -9.97
N VAL A 75 8.26 -1.73 -9.26
CA VAL A 75 8.03 -1.03 -7.97
C VAL A 75 7.54 0.40 -8.15
N ILE A 76 8.07 1.14 -9.13
CA ILE A 76 7.73 2.56 -9.33
C ILE A 76 7.04 2.85 -10.67
N GLY A 77 6.70 1.81 -11.44
CA GLY A 77 5.85 1.86 -12.63
C GLY A 77 6.29 2.94 -13.61
N ASP A 78 5.34 3.79 -14.01
CA ASP A 78 5.47 4.91 -14.97
C ASP A 78 6.64 5.87 -14.72
N ALA A 79 7.24 5.88 -13.53
CA ALA A 79 8.45 6.66 -13.28
C ALA A 79 9.70 6.07 -13.96
N CYS A 80 9.69 4.76 -14.25
CA CYS A 80 10.69 4.03 -15.00
C CYS A 80 10.10 3.46 -16.30
N ASP A 81 10.97 3.03 -17.21
CA ASP A 81 10.54 2.35 -18.44
C ASP A 81 9.87 1.00 -18.11
N ASP A 82 8.90 0.61 -18.93
CA ASP A 82 8.31 -0.73 -18.90
C ASP A 82 9.34 -1.74 -19.45
N VAL A 83 9.77 -2.66 -18.59
CA VAL A 83 10.79 -3.65 -18.92
C VAL A 83 10.11 -4.99 -19.13
N LYS A 84 10.13 -5.46 -20.38
CA LYS A 84 9.59 -6.77 -20.72
C LYS A 84 10.43 -7.87 -20.07
N ASN A 85 9.78 -8.72 -19.28
CA ASN A 85 10.35 -9.92 -18.72
C ASN A 85 9.53 -11.14 -19.20
N PRO A 86 10.10 -12.04 -20.02
CA PRO A 86 9.38 -13.22 -20.52
C PRO A 86 8.83 -14.15 -19.42
N THR A 87 9.41 -14.14 -18.21
CA THR A 87 8.89 -14.91 -17.07
C THR A 87 7.65 -14.29 -16.44
N HIS A 88 7.37 -13.02 -16.73
CA HIS A 88 6.14 -12.33 -16.32
C HIS A 88 5.07 -12.35 -17.42
N GLU A 89 5.42 -12.77 -18.65
CA GLU A 89 4.48 -12.98 -19.74
C GLU A 89 3.95 -14.42 -19.69
N TRP A 90 2.80 -14.61 -19.05
CA TRP A 90 2.14 -15.91 -18.95
C TRP A 90 0.73 -15.85 -19.49
N GLU A 91 0.29 -16.96 -20.10
CA GLU A 91 -1.04 -17.11 -20.66
C GLU A 91 -1.87 -18.06 -19.80
N VAL A 92 -3.16 -17.73 -19.64
CA VAL A 92 -4.15 -18.66 -19.10
C VAL A 92 -4.68 -19.50 -20.24
N ILE A 93 -4.38 -20.80 -20.23
CA ILE A 93 -4.98 -21.73 -21.17
C ILE A 93 -6.42 -21.99 -20.72
N PHE A 94 -7.37 -21.52 -21.54
CA PHE A 94 -8.77 -21.84 -21.32
C PHE A 94 -9.05 -23.30 -21.66
N PRO A 95 -10.03 -23.93 -20.97
CA PRO A 95 -10.51 -25.25 -21.36
C PRO A 95 -10.94 -25.26 -22.85
N PRO A 96 -10.80 -26.40 -23.56
CA PRO A 96 -11.19 -26.53 -24.97
C PRO A 96 -12.71 -26.63 -25.14
N VAL A 97 -13.46 -25.82 -24.39
CA VAL A 97 -14.92 -25.73 -24.45
C VAL A 97 -15.26 -24.51 -25.30
N PRO A 98 -16.02 -24.66 -26.39
CA PRO A 98 -16.44 -23.53 -27.20
C PRO A 98 -17.12 -22.46 -26.35
N LYS A 99 -16.69 -21.20 -26.51
CA LYS A 99 -17.34 -20.07 -25.84
C LYS A 99 -18.83 -20.05 -26.25
N PRO A 100 -19.77 -20.06 -25.29
CA PRO A 100 -21.18 -19.95 -25.61
C PRO A 100 -21.48 -18.66 -26.39
N PRO A 101 -22.51 -18.65 -27.25
CA PRO A 101 -22.93 -17.43 -27.92
C PRO A 101 -23.26 -16.36 -26.88
N THR A 102 -22.84 -15.11 -27.14
CA THR A 102 -23.18 -14.00 -26.26
C THR A 102 -24.67 -13.73 -26.34
N MET A 103 -25.37 -13.96 -25.23
CA MET A 103 -26.77 -13.60 -25.10
C MET A 103 -26.88 -12.27 -24.34
N PRO A 104 -27.62 -11.27 -24.86
CA PRO A 104 -27.89 -10.07 -24.10
C PRO A 104 -28.66 -10.46 -22.83
N LEU A 105 -28.25 -9.89 -21.69
CA LEU A 105 -28.97 -10.09 -20.45
C LEU A 105 -30.37 -9.47 -20.61
N ALA A 106 -31.41 -10.27 -20.39
CA ALA A 106 -32.77 -9.75 -20.34
C ALA A 106 -32.90 -8.79 -19.15
N LEU A 107 -33.59 -7.67 -19.35
CA LEU A 107 -33.93 -6.80 -18.25
C LEU A 107 -34.85 -7.57 -17.27
N PRO A 108 -34.62 -7.45 -15.95
CA PRO A 108 -35.55 -8.00 -14.98
C PRO A 108 -36.96 -7.45 -15.19
N SER A 109 -37.99 -8.28 -14.96
CA SER A 109 -39.37 -7.77 -14.91
C SER A 109 -39.54 -6.80 -13.74
N GLU A 110 -40.54 -5.92 -13.81
CA GLU A 110 -40.85 -4.99 -12.69
C GLU A 110 -41.16 -5.71 -11.38
N SER A 111 -41.64 -6.95 -11.46
CA SER A 111 -41.94 -7.83 -10.32
C SER A 111 -40.76 -8.72 -9.88
N ALA A 112 -39.62 -8.64 -10.54
CA ALA A 112 -38.49 -9.51 -10.24
C ALA A 112 -37.99 -9.26 -8.81
N PRO A 113 -37.73 -10.33 -8.02
CA PRO A 113 -37.19 -10.16 -6.68
C PRO A 113 -35.80 -9.55 -6.76
N THR A 114 -35.53 -8.61 -5.86
CA THR A 114 -34.21 -8.00 -5.71
C THR A 114 -33.54 -8.52 -4.44
N PHE A 115 -32.21 -8.55 -4.45
CA PHE A 115 -31.41 -8.77 -3.25
C PHE A 115 -30.45 -7.60 -3.09
N LYS A 116 -30.15 -7.26 -1.83
CA LYS A 116 -29.28 -6.13 -1.49
C LYS A 116 -27.92 -6.67 -1.07
N VAL A 117 -26.86 -6.15 -1.68
CA VAL A 117 -25.47 -6.49 -1.33
C VAL A 117 -24.81 -5.28 -0.70
N LEU A 118 -24.29 -5.45 0.52
CA LEU A 118 -23.39 -4.48 1.13
C LEU A 118 -21.96 -4.79 0.69
N HIS A 119 -21.28 -3.80 0.13
CA HIS A 119 -19.87 -3.91 -0.25
C HIS A 119 -19.07 -2.80 0.45
N ILE A 120 -18.11 -3.20 1.28
CA ILE A 120 -17.23 -2.31 2.02
C ILE A 120 -15.80 -2.73 1.70
N SER A 121 -14.95 -1.76 1.38
CA SER A 121 -13.53 -1.97 1.15
C SER A 121 -12.74 -0.84 1.82
N ASP A 122 -11.45 -1.07 2.06
CA ASP A 122 -10.48 -0.03 2.42
C ASP A 122 -10.89 0.80 3.65
N THR A 123 -11.50 0.15 4.65
CA THR A 123 -11.92 0.84 5.89
C THR A 123 -10.77 1.52 6.61
N HIS A 124 -9.54 0.98 6.45
CA HIS A 124 -8.31 1.54 6.98
C HIS A 124 -8.48 1.98 8.43
N TYR A 125 -8.90 1.05 9.28
CA TYR A 125 -9.12 1.31 10.69
C TYR A 125 -7.78 1.51 11.41
N ASP A 126 -7.61 2.67 12.04
CA ASP A 126 -6.50 2.95 12.93
C ASP A 126 -6.92 2.90 14.40
N PRO A 127 -6.50 1.86 15.15
CA PRO A 127 -6.76 1.78 16.59
C PRO A 127 -6.00 2.85 17.40
N HIS A 128 -5.02 3.53 16.79
CA HIS A 128 -4.19 4.54 17.45
C HIS A 128 -4.54 5.98 17.03
N TYR A 129 -5.60 6.18 16.24
CA TYR A 129 -6.03 7.52 15.87
C TYR A 129 -6.38 8.34 17.12
N GLU A 130 -5.81 9.54 17.21
CA GLU A 130 -6.02 10.45 18.32
C GLU A 130 -6.46 11.82 17.81
N GLU A 131 -7.68 12.21 18.15
CA GLU A 131 -8.21 13.55 17.87
C GLU A 131 -7.33 14.63 18.50
N GLY A 132 -7.07 15.70 17.77
CA GLY A 132 -6.23 16.81 18.22
C GLY A 132 -4.73 16.58 18.05
N SER A 133 -4.28 15.36 17.76
CA SER A 133 -2.87 15.04 17.49
C SER A 133 -2.37 15.68 16.18
N ASN A 134 -1.07 15.61 15.92
CA ASN A 134 -0.51 16.16 14.70
C ASN A 134 -0.90 15.32 13.47
N ALA A 135 -1.62 15.94 12.54
CA ALA A 135 -2.02 15.34 11.28
C ALA A 135 -1.11 15.75 10.09
N ASP A 136 -0.10 16.59 10.34
CA ASP A 136 0.97 16.94 9.38
C ASP A 136 2.35 16.68 10.01
N CYS A 137 2.71 15.40 10.07
CA CYS A 137 3.85 14.91 10.86
C CYS A 137 5.08 14.54 10.04
N ASN A 138 5.08 14.81 8.73
CA ASN A 138 6.14 14.43 7.80
C ASN A 138 6.49 12.92 7.79
N GLU A 139 5.51 12.07 8.10
CA GLU A 139 5.60 10.61 8.00
C GLU A 139 4.51 10.06 7.06
N PRO A 140 4.59 8.78 6.66
CA PRO A 140 3.58 8.18 5.78
C PRO A 140 2.18 8.11 6.40
N LEU A 141 2.08 8.06 7.73
CA LEU A 141 0.82 8.04 8.48
C LEU A 141 0.93 8.90 9.75
N CYS A 142 -0.03 9.79 9.94
CA CYS A 142 -0.12 10.75 11.04
C CYS A 142 -1.40 10.52 11.87
N CYS A 143 -1.86 11.54 12.61
CA CYS A 143 -3.05 11.50 13.46
C CYS A 143 -2.98 10.52 14.64
N ARG A 144 -1.78 10.20 15.13
CA ARG A 144 -1.57 9.37 16.32
C ARG A 144 -0.91 10.17 17.43
N ALA A 145 -0.99 9.67 18.67
CA ALA A 145 -0.21 10.16 19.81
C ALA A 145 1.29 10.36 19.47
N THR A 146 1.82 9.43 18.67
CA THR A 146 3.22 9.37 18.29
C THR A 146 3.58 10.31 17.13
N SER A 147 2.62 11.03 16.54
CA SER A 147 2.86 11.95 15.42
C SER A 147 3.48 13.30 15.84
N GLY A 148 3.77 13.45 17.14
CA GLY A 148 4.33 14.67 17.71
C GLY A 148 3.25 15.75 17.95
N PRO A 149 3.64 16.92 18.49
CA PRO A 149 2.72 18.01 18.72
C PRO A 149 2.33 18.70 17.40
N PRO A 150 1.07 19.12 17.24
CA PRO A 150 0.64 19.92 16.09
C PRO A 150 1.30 21.31 16.14
N LEU A 151 1.80 21.80 15.01
CA LEU A 151 2.45 23.12 14.92
C LEU A 151 1.46 24.28 15.05
N SER A 152 0.21 24.06 14.65
CA SER A 152 -0.88 25.03 14.75
C SER A 152 -2.23 24.33 14.98
N PRO A 153 -3.28 25.06 15.44
CA PRO A 153 -4.62 24.50 15.55
C PRO A 153 -5.15 23.90 14.25
N GLN A 154 -4.74 24.43 13.09
CA GLN A 154 -5.14 23.94 11.77
C GLN A 154 -4.50 22.59 11.44
N THR A 155 -3.36 22.27 12.06
CA THR A 155 -2.67 21.00 11.84
C THR A 155 -3.16 19.85 12.72
N ARG A 156 -4.18 20.09 13.55
CA ARG A 156 -4.75 19.08 14.45
C ARG A 156 -5.63 18.09 13.70
N ALA A 157 -5.55 16.82 14.08
CA ALA A 157 -6.41 15.75 13.61
C ALA A 157 -7.87 16.01 14.03
N GLY A 158 -8.80 15.86 13.10
CA GLY A 158 -10.23 16.02 13.36
C GLY A 158 -10.83 14.93 14.26
N ARG A 159 -12.07 15.14 14.71
CA ARG A 159 -12.78 14.15 15.52
C ARG A 159 -13.11 12.90 14.71
N TRP A 160 -13.64 13.04 13.51
CA TRP A 160 -14.17 11.94 12.70
C TRP A 160 -13.21 11.44 11.62
N GLY A 161 -11.97 11.90 11.63
CA GLY A 161 -11.00 11.71 10.56
C GLY A 161 -10.33 13.03 10.17
N ASP A 162 -9.37 12.95 9.26
CA ASP A 162 -8.64 14.09 8.73
C ASP A 162 -8.38 13.89 7.23
N TYR A 163 -8.29 14.98 6.46
CA TYR A 163 -8.08 14.94 5.01
C TYR A 163 -6.61 14.77 4.60
N ARG A 164 -5.68 14.69 5.55
CA ARG A 164 -4.25 14.45 5.32
C ARG A 164 -3.92 12.96 5.37
N LYS A 165 -2.64 12.62 5.60
CA LYS A 165 -2.15 11.24 5.65
C LYS A 165 -2.55 10.56 6.96
N CYS A 166 -3.82 10.24 7.11
CA CYS A 166 -4.37 9.61 8.30
C CYS A 166 -5.35 8.50 7.92
N ASP A 167 -5.38 7.48 8.75
CA ASP A 167 -6.33 6.38 8.66
C ASP A 167 -7.59 6.70 9.51
N THR A 168 -8.58 5.82 9.50
CA THR A 168 -9.92 6.05 10.03
C THR A 168 -10.01 5.73 11.53
N PRO A 169 -10.50 6.65 12.39
CA PRO A 169 -10.71 6.32 13.80
C PRO A 169 -11.87 5.33 13.99
N LYS A 170 -11.79 4.54 15.07
CA LYS A 170 -12.82 3.57 15.46
C LYS A 170 -14.23 4.15 15.41
N ARG A 171 -14.41 5.36 15.95
CA ARG A 171 -15.72 6.02 16.02
C ARG A 171 -16.39 6.20 14.66
N THR A 172 -15.62 6.47 13.62
CA THR A 172 -16.14 6.66 12.26
C THR A 172 -16.55 5.32 11.66
N VAL A 173 -15.76 4.27 11.87
CA VAL A 173 -16.12 2.90 11.47
C VAL A 173 -17.38 2.43 12.17
N ASP A 174 -17.46 2.62 13.49
CA ASP A 174 -18.64 2.23 14.28
C ASP A 174 -19.89 2.99 13.82
N HIS A 175 -19.77 4.31 13.62
CA HIS A 175 -20.89 5.14 13.17
C HIS A 175 -21.36 4.75 11.76
N MET A 176 -20.42 4.44 10.85
CA MET A 176 -20.74 3.91 9.52
C MET A 176 -21.55 2.59 9.63
N LEU A 177 -21.06 1.61 10.41
CA LEU A 177 -21.71 0.33 10.57
C LEU A 177 -23.09 0.45 11.24
N GLN A 178 -23.20 1.31 12.26
CA GLN A 178 -24.47 1.59 12.91
C GLN A 178 -25.46 2.20 11.93
N HIS A 179 -25.03 3.20 11.15
CA HIS A 179 -25.89 3.83 10.14
C HIS A 179 -26.37 2.82 9.10
N ILE A 180 -25.47 1.99 8.57
CA ILE A 180 -25.81 0.91 7.62
C ILE A 180 -26.88 0.00 8.23
N SER A 181 -26.68 -0.47 9.46
CA SER A 181 -27.63 -1.35 10.14
C SER A 181 -28.99 -0.70 10.36
N THR A 182 -29.05 0.60 10.64
CA THR A 182 -30.31 1.33 10.87
C THR A 182 -31.05 1.68 9.59
N THR A 183 -30.32 2.02 8.52
CA THR A 183 -30.90 2.50 7.26
C THR A 183 -31.26 1.35 6.33
N HIS A 184 -30.55 0.24 6.41
CA HIS A 184 -30.76 -0.93 5.55
C HIS A 184 -31.23 -2.12 6.38
N THR A 185 -32.53 -2.17 6.65
CA THR A 185 -33.15 -3.35 7.26
C THR A 185 -33.05 -4.55 6.32
N VAL A 186 -32.61 -5.68 6.86
CA VAL A 186 -32.74 -6.98 6.21
C VAL A 186 -34.16 -7.45 6.50
N SER A 187 -35.02 -7.49 5.48
CA SER A 187 -36.32 -8.14 5.60
C SER A 187 -36.06 -9.62 5.87
N THR A 188 -36.34 -10.08 7.09
CA THR A 188 -36.34 -11.51 7.45
C THR A 188 -37.52 -12.22 6.81
#